data_AF-A0A7X6Y4A1-F1
#
_entry.id   AF-A0A7X6Y4A1-F1
#
_cell.length_a   1.000
_cell.length_b   1.000
_cell.length_c   1.000
_cell.angle_alpha   90.00
_cell.angle_beta   90.00
_cell.angle_gamma   90.00
#
_symmetry.space_group_name_H-M   'P 1'
#
loop_
_entity.id
_entity.type
_entity.pdbx_description
1 polymer ?
#
loop_
_entity_poly.entity_id
_entity_poly.type
_entity_poly.pdbx_seq_one_letter_code
_entity_poly.pdbx_strand_id
1 'polypeptide(L)'
;MKTLIIKNIGYYLLLILTVVIILPLLIVKGHNFNAAGNGTGNVVNESVKGDKGNNGGNNGSSIAGENAASGETGITDDTGVGNDKGNEETRENKNNITIRVLVKPENKVKEMDLEEYITGVVAAEMPAEFALEALKAQAVAARTYAYGRLKGLYKNIDNAHEDADVCTDFTHCQAWISKDEAMKQWDVANAGVYWDKIRKAVEETKGIILIYNGLVANPVFHSNSGGKTENAEEVWSVSPVDYLQSVVSEGEDSSPVFKTVVKISPEEFYNTLKEKYPDIKLDKNNILGETTILEYTEGGRVKRMKIGNKEIKGTEFRELFSLRSANFEMGKDKDGMIVITTYGNGHGVGMSQWGANNLAKNGKSWEEIVKYYYTGIEIGTVKP
;
A
#
# COMPACT_ATOMS: atom_id res chain seq x y z
N MET A 1 44.16 53.38 17.07
CA MET A 1 43.15 53.06 16.03
C MET A 1 43.26 51.64 15.44
N LYS A 2 44.30 50.83 15.75
CA LYS A 2 44.43 49.44 15.28
C LYS A 2 43.92 48.35 16.26
N THR A 3 43.64 48.72 17.52
CA THR A 3 43.23 47.74 18.55
C THR A 3 41.70 47.54 18.65
N LEU A 4 40.91 48.44 18.04
CA LEU A 4 39.44 48.37 18.09
C LEU A 4 38.83 47.54 16.94
N ILE A 5 39.59 47.31 15.86
CA ILE A 5 39.10 46.58 14.68
C ILE A 5 39.14 45.05 14.90
N ILE A 6 40.07 44.55 15.74
CA ILE A 6 40.25 43.11 15.96
C ILE A 6 39.14 42.52 16.87
N LYS A 7 38.56 43.32 17.79
CA LYS A 7 37.45 42.85 18.64
C LYS A 7 36.12 42.71 17.90
N ASN A 8 35.88 43.48 16.84
CA ASN A 8 34.65 43.36 16.05
C ASN A 8 34.70 42.19 15.05
N ILE A 9 35.86 41.86 14.48
CA ILE A 9 35.98 40.74 13.54
C ILE A 9 35.70 39.40 14.24
N GLY A 10 36.14 39.22 15.48
CA GLY A 10 35.83 38.02 16.26
C GLY A 10 34.33 37.86 16.56
N TYR A 11 33.62 38.96 16.81
CA TYR A 11 32.17 38.93 17.07
C TYR A 11 31.38 38.60 15.79
N TYR A 12 31.77 39.14 14.64
CA TYR A 12 31.14 38.81 13.35
C TYR A 12 31.45 37.39 12.89
N LEU A 13 32.66 36.87 13.14
CA LEU A 13 32.97 35.47 12.83
C LEU A 13 32.18 34.49 13.72
N LEU A 14 31.99 34.82 15.00
CA LEU A 14 31.19 34.01 15.92
C LEU A 14 29.68 34.09 15.60
N LEU A 15 29.17 35.25 15.17
CA LEU A 15 27.78 35.43 14.74
C LEU A 15 27.50 34.72 13.41
N ILE A 16 28.44 34.74 12.46
CA ILE A 16 28.32 34.00 11.19
C ILE A 16 28.45 32.49 11.46
N LEU A 17 29.33 32.03 12.36
CA LEU A 17 29.40 30.61 12.72
C LEU A 17 28.12 30.12 13.42
N THR A 18 27.55 30.93 14.31
CA THR A 18 26.28 30.57 15.00
C THR A 18 25.09 30.63 14.05
N VAL A 19 25.02 31.59 13.12
CA VAL A 19 23.98 31.59 12.09
C VAL A 19 24.17 30.44 11.09
N VAL A 20 25.39 30.09 10.68
CA VAL A 20 25.64 28.98 9.73
C VAL A 20 25.46 27.59 10.38
N ILE A 21 25.66 27.47 11.70
CA ILE A 21 25.46 26.20 12.44
C ILE A 21 24.00 26.05 12.94
N ILE A 22 23.26 27.15 13.14
CA ILE A 22 21.86 27.11 13.60
C ILE A 22 20.84 27.19 12.43
N LEU A 23 21.24 27.65 11.25
CA LEU A 23 20.38 27.64 10.04
C LEU A 23 20.43 26.37 9.16
N PRO A 24 20.64 25.16 9.71
CA PRO A 24 20.04 23.95 9.14
C PRO A 24 18.85 23.39 9.93
N LEU A 25 18.47 23.98 11.07
CA LEU A 25 17.48 23.40 11.99
C LEU A 25 16.04 23.94 11.87
N LEU A 26 15.77 24.75 10.84
CA LEU A 26 14.41 25.09 10.42
C LEU A 26 14.13 24.57 9.00
N ILE A 27 14.65 23.39 8.67
CA ILE A 27 13.89 22.49 7.82
C ILE A 27 12.75 22.04 8.71
N VAL A 28 11.53 22.54 8.45
CA VAL A 28 10.33 21.81 8.82
C VAL A 28 10.60 20.39 8.33
N LYS A 29 10.85 19.46 9.26
CA LYS A 29 10.85 18.04 8.97
C LYS A 29 9.43 17.73 8.53
N GLY A 30 9.12 18.05 7.28
CA GLY A 30 8.08 17.36 6.55
C GLY A 30 8.53 15.92 6.57
N HIS A 31 7.86 15.11 7.37
CA HIS A 31 8.07 13.68 7.37
C HIS A 31 7.90 13.23 5.92
N ASN A 32 9.00 12.85 5.27
CA ASN A 32 8.97 12.23 3.95
C ASN A 32 8.42 10.82 4.13
N PHE A 33 7.10 10.71 4.34
CA PHE A 33 6.38 9.45 4.22
C PHE A 33 6.52 8.97 2.77
N ASN A 34 7.47 8.06 2.54
CA ASN A 34 7.66 7.37 1.27
C ASN A 34 6.73 6.14 1.19
N ALA A 35 5.47 6.27 1.58
CA ALA A 35 4.48 5.22 1.35
C ALA A 35 4.29 5.09 -0.18
N ALA A 36 4.69 3.97 -0.76
CA ALA A 36 4.56 3.75 -2.21
C ALA A 36 3.23 3.08 -2.57
N GLY A 37 2.49 2.58 -1.57
CA GLY A 37 1.39 1.66 -1.76
C GLY A 37 1.81 0.20 -1.59
N ASN A 38 0.86 -0.72 -1.74
CA ASN A 38 1.14 -2.16 -1.72
C ASN A 38 1.46 -2.74 -3.10
N GLY A 39 2.29 -3.78 -3.13
CA GLY A 39 2.64 -4.52 -4.34
C GLY A 39 1.50 -5.39 -4.88
N THR A 40 1.47 -5.61 -6.20
CA THR A 40 0.32 -6.15 -6.95
C THR A 40 -0.13 -7.55 -6.57
N GLY A 41 0.77 -8.42 -6.06
CA GLY A 41 0.49 -9.83 -5.79
C GLY A 41 -0.59 -10.40 -6.71
N ASN A 42 -0.32 -10.49 -8.02
CA ASN A 42 -1.25 -10.84 -9.10
C ASN A 42 -2.74 -10.88 -8.73
N VAL A 43 -3.50 -9.84 -9.13
CA VAL A 43 -4.96 -9.89 -9.15
C VAL A 43 -5.39 -10.96 -10.17
N VAL A 44 -5.67 -12.18 -9.72
CA VAL A 44 -6.20 -13.24 -10.59
C VAL A 44 -7.68 -13.38 -10.32
N ASN A 45 -8.51 -13.06 -11.31
CA ASN A 45 -9.92 -13.40 -11.28
C ASN A 45 -10.05 -14.84 -11.78
N GLU A 46 -10.05 -15.84 -10.89
CA GLU A 46 -10.48 -17.19 -11.27
C GLU A 46 -11.99 -17.15 -11.46
N SER A 47 -12.41 -16.88 -12.69
CA SER A 47 -13.76 -17.21 -13.13
C SER A 47 -13.90 -18.72 -13.13
N VAL A 48 -14.53 -19.26 -12.08
CA VAL A 48 -14.98 -20.65 -12.06
C VAL A 48 -16.00 -20.81 -13.19
N LYS A 49 -15.54 -21.30 -14.34
CA LYS A 49 -16.42 -21.75 -15.42
C LYS A 49 -17.22 -22.92 -14.86
N GLY A 50 -18.50 -22.68 -14.60
CA GLY A 50 -19.48 -23.73 -14.34
C GLY A 50 -19.49 -24.70 -15.51
N ASP A 51 -19.04 -25.93 -15.24
CA ASP A 51 -19.06 -27.02 -16.19
C ASP A 51 -20.52 -27.42 -16.45
N LYS A 52 -21.02 -27.09 -17.64
CA LYS A 52 -22.25 -27.66 -18.18
C LYS A 52 -21.87 -28.91 -18.96
N GLY A 53 -21.80 -30.03 -18.24
CA GLY A 53 -21.72 -31.38 -18.79
C GLY A 53 -23.06 -32.11 -18.65
N ASN A 54 -23.68 -32.40 -19.79
CA ASN A 54 -24.99 -33.02 -19.94
C ASN A 54 -24.90 -34.56 -20.01
N ASN A 55 -25.89 -35.21 -19.37
CA ASN A 55 -26.60 -36.44 -19.77
C ASN A 55 -26.09 -37.88 -19.46
N GLY A 56 -27.06 -38.71 -19.07
CA GLY A 56 -27.05 -40.17 -18.94
C GLY A 56 -27.33 -40.61 -17.49
N GLY A 57 -28.52 -41.02 -17.04
CA GLY A 57 -29.57 -41.79 -17.68
C GLY A 57 -29.38 -43.29 -17.40
N ASN A 58 -29.87 -43.82 -16.26
CA ASN A 58 -30.74 -45.01 -16.21
C ASN A 58 -31.14 -45.44 -14.77
N ASN A 59 -32.45 -45.67 -14.61
CA ASN A 59 -33.17 -46.70 -13.84
C ASN A 59 -32.72 -47.15 -12.43
N GLY A 60 -33.69 -47.07 -11.50
CA GLY A 60 -34.28 -48.31 -10.97
C GLY A 60 -34.42 -48.45 -9.45
N SER A 61 -35.69 -48.46 -9.02
CA SER A 61 -36.26 -49.32 -7.96
C SER A 61 -36.05 -48.98 -6.47
N SER A 62 -37.17 -48.65 -5.82
CA SER A 62 -37.72 -49.17 -4.55
C SER A 62 -36.71 -49.66 -3.47
N ILE A 63 -36.88 -49.29 -2.20
CA ILE A 63 -37.73 -50.02 -1.23
C ILE A 63 -37.88 -49.18 0.04
N ALA A 64 -39.08 -49.23 0.63
CA ALA A 64 -39.47 -48.70 1.92
C ALA A 64 -38.87 -49.49 3.11
N GLY A 65 -38.79 -48.86 4.28
CA GLY A 65 -38.49 -49.58 5.52
C GLY A 65 -38.47 -48.68 6.75
N GLU A 66 -39.62 -48.59 7.41
CA GLU A 66 -39.79 -48.13 8.79
C GLU A 66 -38.89 -48.93 9.76
N ASN A 67 -38.41 -48.30 10.83
CA ASN A 67 -38.85 -48.66 12.19
C ASN A 67 -38.26 -47.77 13.28
N ALA A 68 -39.10 -47.55 14.27
CA ALA A 68 -38.92 -46.72 15.45
C ALA A 68 -38.42 -47.53 16.66
N ALA A 69 -38.31 -46.79 17.78
CA ALA A 69 -38.27 -47.25 19.17
C ALA A 69 -36.89 -47.73 19.66
N SER A 70 -36.47 -47.61 20.90
CA SER A 70 -36.86 -46.91 22.14
C SER A 70 -35.99 -47.58 23.21
N GLY A 71 -35.51 -46.90 24.25
CA GLY A 71 -34.88 -47.60 25.37
C GLY A 71 -34.04 -46.73 26.27
N GLU A 72 -34.70 -46.08 27.23
CA GLU A 72 -34.09 -45.62 28.47
C GLU A 72 -33.49 -46.79 29.26
N THR A 73 -32.46 -46.53 30.06
CA THR A 73 -32.45 -46.69 31.54
C THR A 73 -31.01 -46.64 32.07
N GLY A 74 -30.85 -46.05 33.26
CA GLY A 74 -29.70 -46.37 34.13
C GLY A 74 -29.03 -45.19 34.83
N ILE A 75 -29.62 -44.72 35.93
CA ILE A 75 -28.99 -43.91 36.97
C ILE A 75 -28.20 -44.84 37.92
N THR A 76 -26.98 -44.46 38.32
CA THR A 76 -26.47 -44.61 39.71
C THR A 76 -25.35 -43.60 39.99
N ASP A 77 -25.55 -42.81 41.04
CA ASP A 77 -24.52 -42.07 41.78
C ASP A 77 -23.53 -43.04 42.48
N ASP A 78 -22.25 -42.69 42.57
CA ASP A 78 -21.49 -42.75 43.83
C ASP A 78 -20.21 -41.89 43.77
N THR A 79 -19.88 -41.42 44.96
CA THR A 79 -18.91 -40.46 45.48
C THR A 79 -17.43 -40.81 45.33
N GLY A 80 -16.58 -39.77 45.33
CA GLY A 80 -15.13 -39.92 45.44
C GLY A 80 -14.39 -38.59 45.53
N VAL A 81 -14.10 -38.14 46.76
CA VAL A 81 -13.22 -37.01 47.08
C VAL A 81 -11.75 -37.41 46.86
N GLY A 82 -10.99 -36.57 46.16
CA GLY A 82 -9.53 -36.68 46.06
C GLY A 82 -8.92 -35.39 45.52
N ASN A 83 -8.29 -34.61 46.41
CA ASN A 83 -7.40 -33.51 46.06
C ASN A 83 -6.19 -34.04 45.29
N ASP A 84 -5.89 -33.47 44.12
CA ASP A 84 -4.49 -33.29 43.72
C ASP A 84 -4.31 -31.93 43.03
N LYS A 85 -3.28 -31.22 43.46
CA LYS A 85 -2.92 -29.88 43.00
C LYS A 85 -2.05 -30.04 41.76
N GLY A 86 -2.53 -29.59 40.61
CA GLY A 86 -1.71 -29.49 39.41
C GLY A 86 -2.34 -28.58 38.38
N ASN A 87 -1.61 -27.53 38.01
CA ASN A 87 -1.67 -26.75 36.78
C ASN A 87 -3.03 -26.55 36.11
N GLU A 88 -3.53 -25.31 36.10
CA GLU A 88 -4.20 -24.73 34.91
C GLU A 88 -4.55 -23.25 35.14
N GLU A 89 -3.59 -22.35 34.93
CA GLU A 89 -3.90 -20.96 34.54
C GLU A 89 -2.91 -20.48 33.48
N THR A 90 -2.88 -21.17 32.35
CA THR A 90 -2.65 -20.53 31.05
C THR A 90 -3.82 -20.91 30.17
N ARG A 91 -4.96 -20.23 30.35
CA ARG A 91 -6.01 -20.23 29.34
C ARG A 91 -5.47 -19.46 28.14
N GLU A 92 -4.93 -20.23 27.21
CA GLU A 92 -4.59 -19.85 25.85
C GLU A 92 -5.70 -18.98 25.26
N ASN A 93 -5.33 -17.78 24.82
CA ASN A 93 -6.21 -16.87 24.11
C ASN A 93 -6.38 -17.38 22.66
N LYS A 94 -7.18 -18.43 22.47
CA LYS A 94 -7.34 -19.20 21.22
C LYS A 94 -8.20 -18.53 20.13
N ASN A 95 -8.28 -17.20 20.12
CA ASN A 95 -9.22 -16.46 19.27
C ASN A 95 -8.55 -15.37 18.40
N ASN A 96 -7.31 -15.56 17.96
CA ASN A 96 -6.62 -14.57 17.13
C ASN A 96 -6.06 -15.21 15.86
N ILE A 97 -6.23 -14.53 14.71
CA ILE A 97 -5.62 -14.96 13.44
C ILE A 97 -4.13 -14.61 13.51
N THR A 98 -3.26 -15.60 13.31
CA THR A 98 -1.81 -15.42 13.25
C THR A 98 -1.34 -15.31 11.80
N ILE A 99 -0.35 -14.46 11.55
CA ILE A 99 0.29 -14.27 10.24
C ILE A 99 1.81 -14.40 10.36
N ARG A 100 2.44 -15.06 9.39
CA ARG A 100 3.91 -15.18 9.26
C ARG A 100 4.45 -14.04 8.40
N VAL A 101 5.30 -13.21 8.98
CA VAL A 101 5.81 -11.99 8.36
C VAL A 101 7.32 -12.09 8.19
N LEU A 102 7.82 -11.96 6.94
CA LEU A 102 9.24 -11.78 6.68
C LEU A 102 9.65 -10.34 6.97
N VAL A 103 10.34 -10.13 8.09
CA VAL A 103 10.97 -8.85 8.45
C VAL A 103 12.28 -8.72 7.67
N LYS A 104 12.23 -8.01 6.54
CA LYS A 104 13.31 -7.93 5.54
C LYS A 104 14.63 -7.36 6.10
N PRO A 105 14.63 -6.30 6.94
CA PRO A 105 15.87 -5.81 7.55
C PRO A 105 16.59 -6.86 8.41
N GLU A 106 15.84 -7.78 9.03
CA GLU A 106 16.40 -8.85 9.86
C GLU A 106 16.60 -10.16 9.10
N ASN A 107 16.00 -10.27 7.90
CA ASN A 107 15.83 -11.49 7.13
C ASN A 107 15.29 -12.67 7.97
N LYS A 108 14.25 -12.39 8.79
CA LYS A 108 13.63 -13.37 9.69
C LYS A 108 12.12 -13.40 9.53
N VAL A 109 11.56 -14.61 9.56
CA VAL A 109 10.10 -14.81 9.67
C VAL A 109 9.69 -14.71 11.13
N LYS A 110 8.68 -13.89 11.40
CA LYS A 110 8.05 -13.75 12.72
C LYS A 110 6.57 -14.07 12.63
N GLU A 111 6.06 -14.82 13.59
CA GLU A 111 4.61 -14.99 13.77
C GLU A 111 4.07 -13.82 14.61
N MET A 112 2.98 -13.24 14.15
CA MET A 112 2.34 -12.09 14.77
C MET A 112 0.83 -12.24 14.78
N ASP A 113 0.17 -11.63 15.76
CA ASP A 113 -1.27 -11.38 15.69
C ASP A 113 -1.58 -10.51 14.46
N LEU A 114 -2.62 -10.84 13.70
CA LEU A 114 -2.98 -10.11 12.49
C LEU A 114 -3.27 -8.63 12.78
N GLU A 115 -3.99 -8.32 13.86
CA GLU A 115 -4.34 -6.93 14.18
C GLU A 115 -3.12 -6.14 14.68
N GLU A 116 -2.19 -6.80 15.38
CA GLU A 116 -0.88 -6.22 15.70
C GLU A 116 -0.08 -5.90 14.43
N TYR A 117 -0.03 -6.84 13.48
CA TYR A 117 0.62 -6.63 12.18
C TYR A 117 -0.02 -5.44 11.44
N ILE A 118 -1.35 -5.39 11.35
CA ILE A 118 -2.08 -4.31 10.67
C ILE A 118 -1.84 -2.95 11.35
N THR A 119 -1.71 -2.90 12.67
CA THR A 119 -1.32 -1.66 13.37
C THR A 119 0.03 -1.15 12.88
N GLY A 120 1.02 -2.03 12.73
CA GLY A 120 2.33 -1.67 12.16
C GLY A 120 2.27 -1.28 10.68
N VAL A 121 1.40 -1.90 9.88
CA VAL A 121 1.19 -1.49 8.47
C VAL A 121 0.60 -0.09 8.39
N VAL A 122 -0.48 0.20 9.12
CA VAL A 122 -1.12 1.52 9.09
C VAL A 122 -0.14 2.62 9.56
N ALA A 123 0.67 2.33 10.59
CA ALA A 123 1.69 3.25 11.08
C ALA A 123 2.81 3.54 10.06
N ALA A 124 3.14 2.58 9.19
CA ALA A 124 4.16 2.74 8.16
C ALA A 124 3.61 3.38 6.87
N GLU A 125 2.35 3.10 6.52
CA GLU A 125 1.74 3.50 5.25
C GLU A 125 1.07 4.88 5.30
N MET A 126 0.53 5.31 6.45
CA MET A 126 -0.19 6.58 6.54
C MET A 126 0.37 7.49 7.63
N PRO A 127 0.44 8.82 7.38
CA PRO A 127 0.72 9.78 8.44
C PRO A 127 -0.31 9.66 9.57
N ALA A 128 0.15 9.55 10.81
CA ALA A 128 -0.71 9.34 11.98
C ALA A 128 -1.69 10.51 12.22
N GLU A 129 -1.37 11.69 11.69
CA GLU A 129 -2.19 12.89 11.72
C GLU A 129 -3.46 12.75 10.87
N PHE A 130 -3.51 11.84 9.90
CA PHE A 130 -4.65 11.67 9.00
C PHE A 130 -5.94 11.35 9.76
N ALA A 131 -7.08 11.74 9.19
CA ALA A 131 -8.38 11.56 9.82
C ALA A 131 -8.63 10.09 10.21
N LEU A 132 -9.32 9.87 11.33
CA LEU A 132 -9.53 8.51 11.87
C LEU A 132 -10.21 7.59 10.85
N GLU A 133 -11.21 8.10 10.12
CA GLU A 133 -11.92 7.33 9.09
C GLU A 133 -11.02 6.94 7.90
N ALA A 134 -10.00 7.74 7.58
CA ALA A 134 -9.01 7.37 6.56
C ALA A 134 -8.07 6.27 7.08
N LEU A 135 -7.64 6.34 8.35
CA LEU A 135 -6.85 5.29 8.99
C LEU A 135 -7.62 3.96 9.07
N LYS A 136 -8.93 4.02 9.33
CA LYS A 136 -9.83 2.85 9.30
C LYS A 136 -9.93 2.24 7.91
N ALA A 137 -10.13 3.06 6.87
CA ALA A 137 -10.17 2.58 5.49
C ALA A 137 -8.87 1.87 5.10
N GLN A 138 -7.72 2.42 5.51
CA GLN A 138 -6.41 1.77 5.33
C GLN A 138 -6.26 0.49 6.14
N ALA A 139 -6.72 0.44 7.38
CA ALA A 139 -6.70 -0.78 8.19
C ALA A 139 -7.47 -1.91 7.49
N VAL A 140 -8.66 -1.60 6.96
CA VAL A 140 -9.50 -2.57 6.22
C VAL A 140 -8.82 -3.02 4.92
N ALA A 141 -8.27 -2.11 4.12
CA ALA A 141 -7.53 -2.46 2.91
C ALA A 141 -6.29 -3.32 3.23
N ALA A 142 -5.50 -2.91 4.23
CA ALA A 142 -4.31 -3.63 4.66
C ALA A 142 -4.65 -5.05 5.15
N ARG A 143 -5.68 -5.18 6.00
CA ARG A 143 -6.16 -6.46 6.53
C ARG A 143 -6.64 -7.39 5.43
N THR A 144 -7.40 -6.87 4.48
CA THR A 144 -7.90 -7.68 3.35
C THR A 144 -6.74 -8.22 2.52
N TYR A 145 -5.72 -7.38 2.24
CA TYR A 145 -4.53 -7.82 1.52
C TYR A 145 -3.77 -8.92 2.30
N ALA A 146 -3.49 -8.67 3.58
CA ALA A 146 -2.78 -9.62 4.43
C ALA A 146 -3.54 -10.95 4.59
N TYR A 147 -4.86 -10.89 4.75
CA TYR A 147 -5.72 -12.07 4.84
C TYR A 147 -5.78 -12.84 3.52
N GLY A 148 -5.88 -12.15 2.38
CA GLY A 148 -5.85 -12.80 1.07
C GLY A 148 -4.52 -13.50 0.80
N ARG A 149 -3.40 -12.90 1.21
CA ARG A 149 -2.06 -13.51 1.19
C ARG A 149 -1.98 -14.75 2.10
N LEU A 150 -2.45 -14.65 3.34
CA LEU A 150 -2.54 -15.76 4.29
C LEU A 150 -3.35 -16.94 3.74
N LYS A 151 -4.43 -16.68 2.99
CA LYS A 151 -5.26 -17.70 2.35
C LYS A 151 -4.70 -18.21 1.02
N GLY A 152 -3.53 -17.74 0.58
CA GLY A 152 -2.91 -18.14 -0.68
C GLY A 152 -3.69 -17.71 -1.92
N LEU A 153 -4.56 -16.70 -1.81
CA LEU A 153 -5.42 -16.25 -2.90
C LEU A 153 -4.65 -15.44 -3.96
N TYR A 154 -3.52 -14.86 -3.57
CA TYR A 154 -2.64 -14.09 -4.43
C TYR A 154 -1.36 -14.88 -4.69
N LYS A 155 -1.08 -15.18 -5.96
CA LYS A 155 0.15 -15.90 -6.31
C LYS A 155 1.37 -15.10 -5.88
N ASN A 156 2.29 -15.74 -5.16
CA ASN A 156 3.62 -15.22 -4.94
C ASN A 156 4.32 -15.13 -6.29
N ILE A 157 4.59 -13.91 -6.74
CA ILE A 157 5.53 -13.71 -7.83
C ILE A 157 6.92 -13.96 -7.23
N ASP A 158 7.71 -14.80 -7.90
CA ASP A 158 9.13 -15.03 -7.63
C ASP A 158 9.52 -15.74 -6.32
N ASN A 159 8.63 -16.49 -5.65
CA ASN A 159 8.95 -17.19 -4.40
C ASN A 159 9.64 -16.29 -3.35
N ALA A 160 9.36 -14.97 -3.38
CA ALA A 160 10.13 -13.95 -2.65
C ALA A 160 10.13 -14.11 -1.12
N HIS A 161 9.24 -14.96 -0.59
CA HIS A 161 9.16 -15.38 0.80
C HIS A 161 8.40 -16.71 0.96
N GLU A 162 8.98 -17.83 0.52
CA GLU A 162 8.34 -19.18 0.56
C GLU A 162 7.77 -19.56 1.96
N ASP A 163 8.44 -19.13 3.03
CA ASP A 163 8.07 -19.46 4.41
C ASP A 163 7.21 -18.39 5.12
N ALA A 164 6.83 -17.31 4.43
CA ALA A 164 6.03 -16.23 5.00
C ALA A 164 4.79 -15.90 4.15
N ASP A 165 3.75 -15.43 4.82
CA ASP A 165 2.51 -15.02 4.16
C ASP A 165 2.67 -13.63 3.53
N VAL A 166 3.44 -12.74 4.19
CA VAL A 166 3.74 -11.37 3.73
C VAL A 166 5.19 -10.99 4.05
N CYS A 167 5.70 -9.93 3.41
CA CYS A 167 6.96 -9.30 3.79
C CYS A 167 6.78 -7.81 4.12
N THR A 168 7.79 -7.24 4.77
CA THR A 168 7.83 -5.83 5.20
C THR A 168 8.42 -4.89 4.13
N ASP A 169 8.64 -5.39 2.91
CA ASP A 169 9.07 -4.60 1.76
C ASP A 169 7.85 -4.03 1.04
N PHE A 170 7.71 -2.70 1.06
CA PHE A 170 6.61 -1.98 0.43
C PHE A 170 6.57 -2.16 -1.10
N THR A 171 7.70 -2.48 -1.74
CA THR A 171 7.74 -2.70 -3.19
C THR A 171 7.10 -4.04 -3.58
N HIS A 172 7.02 -4.99 -2.64
CA HIS A 172 6.49 -6.33 -2.86
C HIS A 172 5.16 -6.60 -2.14
N CYS A 173 5.08 -6.22 -0.86
CA CYS A 173 3.92 -6.40 0.00
C CYS A 173 3.45 -5.05 0.52
N GLN A 174 3.69 -4.76 1.80
CA GLN A 174 3.24 -3.57 2.50
C GLN A 174 4.37 -3.06 3.38
N ALA A 175 4.47 -1.74 3.51
CA ALA A 175 5.33 -1.16 4.52
C ALA A 175 4.86 -1.63 5.90
N TRP A 176 5.81 -1.86 6.80
CA TRP A 176 5.53 -2.22 8.18
C TRP A 176 6.59 -1.63 9.08
N ILE A 177 6.18 -1.19 10.26
CA ILE A 177 7.06 -0.64 11.28
C ILE A 177 6.65 -1.17 12.65
N SER A 178 7.64 -1.48 13.50
CA SER A 178 7.37 -1.84 14.89
C SER A 178 6.92 -0.63 15.69
N LYS A 179 6.21 -0.86 16.81
CA LYS A 179 5.81 0.21 17.74
C LYS A 179 6.98 1.07 18.19
N ASP A 180 8.06 0.42 18.61
CA ASP A 180 9.23 1.10 19.14
C ASP A 180 9.92 1.97 18.07
N GLU A 181 9.96 1.51 16.82
CA GLU A 181 10.51 2.29 15.72
C GLU A 181 9.60 3.44 15.32
N ALA A 182 8.28 3.22 15.24
CA ALA A 182 7.31 4.27 14.95
C ALA A 182 7.38 5.40 15.99
N MET A 183 7.44 5.04 17.28
CA MET A 183 7.57 5.99 18.37
C MET A 183 8.86 6.81 18.32
N LYS A 184 9.96 6.23 17.81
CA LYS A 184 11.23 6.95 17.60
C LYS A 184 11.20 7.89 16.41
N GLN A 185 10.35 7.62 15.42
CA GLN A 185 10.22 8.46 14.23
C GLN A 185 9.30 9.67 14.44
N TRP A 186 8.33 9.55 15.35
CA TRP A 186 7.40 10.63 15.67
C TRP A 186 7.93 11.58 16.74
N ASP A 187 7.34 12.77 16.79
CA ASP A 187 7.58 13.71 17.88
C ASP A 187 7.18 13.09 19.23
N VAL A 188 8.08 13.16 20.20
CA VAL A 188 7.96 12.46 21.49
C VAL A 188 6.68 12.87 22.23
N ALA A 189 6.24 14.12 22.10
CA ALA A 189 5.04 14.59 22.79
C ALA A 189 3.75 13.98 22.22
N ASN A 190 3.75 13.58 20.95
CA ASN A 190 2.57 13.07 20.25
C ASN A 190 2.63 11.57 19.93
N ALA A 191 3.80 10.95 20.01
CA ALA A 191 4.02 9.56 19.60
C ALA A 191 3.04 8.55 20.23
N GLY A 192 2.75 8.70 21.53
CA GLY A 192 1.77 7.86 22.23
C GLY A 192 0.34 8.06 21.71
N VAL A 193 -0.07 9.32 21.52
CA VAL A 193 -1.40 9.68 21.00
C VAL A 193 -1.59 9.16 19.58
N TYR A 194 -0.56 9.27 18.74
CA TYR A 194 -0.54 8.75 17.38
C TYR A 194 -0.69 7.24 17.33
N TRP A 195 0.09 6.52 18.14
CA TRP A 195 -0.03 5.07 18.24
C TRP A 195 -1.42 4.64 18.69
N ASP A 196 -1.97 5.28 19.72
CA ASP A 196 -3.31 4.95 20.22
C ASP A 196 -4.41 5.24 19.21
N LYS A 197 -4.29 6.32 18.43
CA LYS A 197 -5.24 6.62 17.35
C LYS A 197 -5.21 5.57 16.24
N ILE A 198 -4.01 5.13 15.84
CA ILE A 198 -3.86 4.07 14.82
C ILE A 198 -4.41 2.75 15.37
N ARG A 199 -4.03 2.36 16.59
CA ARG A 199 -4.56 1.17 17.26
C ARG A 199 -6.09 1.20 17.35
N LYS A 200 -6.67 2.36 17.69
CA LYS A 200 -8.12 2.56 17.72
C LYS A 200 -8.76 2.33 16.34
N ALA A 201 -8.17 2.84 15.27
CA ALA A 201 -8.66 2.61 13.90
C ALA A 201 -8.66 1.12 13.51
N VAL A 202 -7.61 0.40 13.89
CA VAL A 202 -7.48 -1.05 13.66
C VAL A 202 -8.52 -1.82 14.47
N GLU A 203 -8.65 -1.53 15.77
CA GLU A 203 -9.60 -2.21 16.65
C GLU A 203 -11.06 -1.97 16.26
N GLU A 204 -11.43 -0.74 15.91
CA GLU A 204 -12.79 -0.40 15.46
C GLU A 204 -13.14 -1.03 14.10
N THR A 205 -12.16 -1.57 13.37
CA THR A 205 -12.35 -2.31 12.11
C THR A 205 -11.88 -3.76 12.20
N LYS A 206 -11.73 -4.29 13.41
CA LYS A 206 -11.19 -5.64 13.65
C LYS A 206 -11.94 -6.71 12.87
N GLY A 207 -11.18 -7.56 12.17
CA GLY A 207 -11.73 -8.63 11.34
C GLY A 207 -12.52 -8.17 10.11
N ILE A 208 -12.66 -6.86 9.84
CA ILE A 208 -13.37 -6.38 8.65
C ILE A 208 -12.46 -6.47 7.42
N ILE A 209 -13.00 -7.03 6.34
CA ILE A 209 -12.32 -7.16 5.04
C ILE A 209 -13.23 -6.76 3.87
N LEU A 210 -12.63 -6.60 2.69
CA LEU A 210 -13.30 -6.25 1.44
C LEU A 210 -13.56 -7.49 0.58
N ILE A 211 -14.80 -7.65 0.13
CA ILE A 211 -15.28 -8.80 -0.66
C ILE A 211 -15.83 -8.31 -2.00
N TYR A 212 -15.47 -8.98 -3.08
CA TYR A 212 -16.06 -8.76 -4.41
C TYR A 212 -16.58 -10.09 -4.97
N ASN A 213 -17.87 -10.14 -5.33
CA ASN A 213 -18.52 -11.35 -5.85
C ASN A 213 -18.29 -12.61 -4.99
N GLY A 214 -18.34 -12.46 -3.66
CA GLY A 214 -18.13 -13.55 -2.70
C GLY A 214 -16.67 -13.96 -2.49
N LEU A 215 -15.71 -13.31 -3.15
CA LEU A 215 -14.27 -13.55 -3.02
C LEU A 215 -13.57 -12.42 -2.26
N VAL A 216 -12.51 -12.72 -1.53
CA VAL A 216 -11.66 -11.69 -0.91
C VAL A 216 -11.03 -10.84 -2.01
N ALA A 217 -11.28 -9.53 -1.98
CA ALA A 217 -10.71 -8.61 -2.96
C ALA A 217 -9.23 -8.37 -2.67
N ASN A 218 -8.45 -8.02 -3.70
CA ASN A 218 -7.08 -7.51 -3.57
C ASN A 218 -7.08 -5.97 -3.59
N PRO A 219 -7.27 -5.28 -2.44
CA PRO A 219 -7.35 -3.83 -2.40
C PRO A 219 -5.95 -3.22 -2.45
N VAL A 220 -5.56 -2.84 -3.66
CA VAL A 220 -4.36 -2.03 -3.84
C VAL A 220 -4.61 -0.58 -3.41
N PHE A 221 -3.59 0.07 -2.88
CA PHE A 221 -3.63 1.47 -2.45
C PHE A 221 -2.30 2.15 -2.72
N HIS A 222 -2.29 3.47 -2.81
CA HIS A 222 -1.09 4.27 -3.10
C HIS A 222 -1.17 5.63 -2.39
N SER A 223 -0.05 6.36 -2.36
CA SER A 223 0.00 7.63 -1.64
C SER A 223 -0.89 8.70 -2.25
N ASN A 224 -0.66 9.04 -3.52
CA ASN A 224 -1.34 10.15 -4.18
C ASN A 224 -1.59 9.85 -5.66
N SER A 225 -2.81 10.02 -6.14
CA SER A 225 -3.21 9.66 -7.50
C SER A 225 -2.85 10.72 -8.54
N GLY A 226 -2.55 11.95 -8.14
CA GLY A 226 -2.40 13.06 -9.08
C GLY A 226 -3.75 13.60 -9.60
N GLY A 227 -4.85 13.29 -8.92
CA GLY A 227 -6.21 13.81 -9.19
C GLY A 227 -7.21 12.78 -9.71
N LYS A 228 -6.74 11.67 -10.28
CA LYS A 228 -7.58 10.53 -10.70
C LYS A 228 -6.80 9.21 -10.55
N THR A 229 -7.49 8.18 -10.10
CA THR A 229 -6.96 6.82 -9.98
C THR A 229 -6.95 6.11 -11.35
N GLU A 230 -6.31 4.96 -11.45
CA GLU A 230 -6.18 4.18 -12.69
C GLU A 230 -7.00 2.90 -12.67
N ASN A 231 -7.42 2.48 -13.86
CA ASN A 231 -7.83 1.10 -14.09
C ASN A 231 -6.61 0.17 -13.93
N ALA A 232 -6.78 -0.99 -13.30
CA ALA A 232 -5.66 -1.90 -12.99
C ALA A 232 -4.88 -2.35 -14.23
N GLU A 233 -5.57 -2.63 -15.33
CA GLU A 233 -5.00 -3.10 -16.60
C GLU A 233 -4.21 -2.03 -17.37
N GLU A 234 -4.38 -0.75 -17.04
CA GLU A 234 -3.60 0.33 -17.63
C GLU A 234 -2.20 0.44 -16.98
N VAL A 235 -2.08 -0.04 -15.75
CA VAL A 235 -0.82 0.00 -14.99
C VAL A 235 -0.09 -1.34 -15.02
N TRP A 236 -0.83 -2.45 -14.95
CA TRP A 236 -0.29 -3.80 -14.86
C TRP A 236 -0.79 -4.68 -16.01
N SER A 237 0.02 -5.67 -16.38
CA SER A 237 -0.35 -6.64 -17.43
C SER A 237 -1.35 -7.69 -16.90
N VAL A 238 -2.53 -7.24 -16.47
CA VAL A 238 -3.62 -8.05 -15.93
C VAL A 238 -4.87 -7.88 -16.78
N SER A 239 -5.83 -8.80 -16.65
CA SER A 239 -7.18 -8.56 -17.18
C SER A 239 -7.88 -7.46 -16.40
N PRO A 240 -8.89 -6.77 -16.99
CA PRO A 240 -9.66 -5.77 -16.27
C PRO A 240 -10.17 -6.29 -14.92
N VAL A 241 -10.06 -5.45 -13.90
CA VAL A 241 -10.48 -5.76 -12.53
C VAL A 241 -11.63 -4.85 -12.17
N ASP A 242 -12.84 -5.40 -12.12
CA ASP A 242 -14.10 -4.64 -12.04
C ASP A 242 -14.19 -3.70 -10.83
N TYR A 243 -13.52 -4.02 -9.72
CA TYR A 243 -13.48 -3.18 -8.52
C TYR A 243 -12.29 -2.22 -8.46
N LEU A 244 -11.33 -2.29 -9.39
CA LEU A 244 -10.18 -1.38 -9.49
C LEU A 244 -10.31 -0.51 -10.74
N GLN A 245 -11.24 0.42 -10.68
CA GLN A 245 -11.59 1.33 -11.77
C GLN A 245 -11.16 2.76 -11.46
N SER A 246 -10.94 3.54 -12.52
CA SER A 246 -10.54 4.93 -12.46
C SER A 246 -11.67 5.81 -11.89
N VAL A 247 -11.44 6.36 -10.70
CA VAL A 247 -12.29 7.35 -10.05
C VAL A 247 -11.52 8.65 -9.83
N VAL A 248 -12.24 9.78 -9.89
CA VAL A 248 -11.70 11.09 -9.48
C VAL A 248 -11.24 11.03 -8.03
N SER A 249 -10.20 11.77 -7.66
CA SER A 249 -9.70 11.79 -6.29
C SER A 249 -9.30 13.23 -5.93
N GLU A 250 -10.25 13.94 -5.32
CA GLU A 250 -10.14 15.38 -5.05
C GLU A 250 -9.32 15.68 -3.78
N GLY A 251 -8.78 16.90 -3.70
CA GLY A 251 -8.08 17.43 -2.52
C GLY A 251 -6.68 16.86 -2.28
N GLU A 252 -6.15 16.12 -3.25
CA GLU A 252 -4.83 15.50 -3.19
C GLU A 252 -3.66 16.47 -3.43
N ASP A 253 -3.95 17.64 -4.00
CA ASP A 253 -3.02 18.75 -4.21
C ASP A 253 -2.55 19.38 -2.88
N SER A 254 -3.29 19.13 -1.78
CA SER A 254 -2.86 19.46 -0.43
C SER A 254 -1.64 18.64 0.05
N SER A 255 -1.28 17.57 -0.65
CA SER A 255 -0.12 16.75 -0.34
C SER A 255 1.19 17.49 -0.64
N PRO A 256 2.18 17.49 0.27
CA PRO A 256 3.48 18.09 0.00
C PRO A 256 4.25 17.35 -1.11
N VAL A 257 3.84 16.13 -1.45
CA VAL A 257 4.42 15.30 -2.52
C VAL A 257 3.55 15.23 -3.77
N PHE A 258 2.51 16.08 -3.88
CA PHE A 258 1.64 16.10 -5.06
C PHE A 258 2.42 16.42 -6.34
N LYS A 259 3.36 17.36 -6.28
CA LYS A 259 4.17 17.79 -7.42
C LYS A 259 5.64 17.61 -7.11
N THR A 260 6.33 16.76 -7.88
CA THR A 260 7.77 16.50 -7.74
C THR A 260 8.50 16.79 -9.04
N VAL A 261 9.68 17.40 -8.96
CA VAL A 261 10.50 17.75 -10.12
C VAL A 261 11.81 16.97 -10.09
N VAL A 262 12.09 16.25 -11.16
CA VAL A 262 13.40 15.63 -11.43
C VAL A 262 14.11 16.46 -12.49
N LYS A 263 15.37 16.82 -12.23
CA LYS A 263 16.24 17.48 -13.20
C LYS A 263 17.37 16.53 -13.59
N ILE A 264 17.54 16.31 -14.89
CA ILE A 264 18.52 15.37 -15.40
C ILE A 264 19.26 16.00 -16.59
N SER A 265 20.54 15.70 -16.74
CA SER A 265 21.30 16.25 -17.87
C SER A 265 20.87 15.56 -19.18
N PRO A 266 20.95 16.22 -20.34
CA PRO A 266 20.70 15.57 -21.64
C PRO A 266 21.57 14.32 -21.86
N GLU A 267 22.82 14.34 -21.36
CA GLU A 267 23.73 13.21 -21.46
C GLU A 267 23.27 12.02 -20.63
N GLU A 268 22.92 12.24 -19.37
CA GLU A 268 22.39 11.21 -18.47
C GLU A 268 21.08 10.64 -19.01
N PHE A 269 20.14 11.49 -19.46
CA PHE A 269 18.89 11.06 -20.07
C PHE A 269 19.11 10.12 -21.25
N TYR A 270 20.00 10.50 -22.16
CA TYR A 270 20.34 9.67 -23.32
C TYR A 270 20.99 8.36 -22.88
N ASN A 271 21.94 8.40 -21.94
CA ASN A 271 22.68 7.21 -21.52
C ASN A 271 21.74 6.20 -20.83
N THR A 272 20.83 6.65 -19.97
CA THR A 272 19.79 5.79 -19.36
C THR A 272 18.95 5.07 -20.42
N LEU A 273 18.51 5.78 -21.46
CA LEU A 273 17.76 5.16 -22.55
C LEU A 273 18.63 4.25 -23.43
N LYS A 274 19.88 4.60 -23.67
CA LYS A 274 20.82 3.81 -24.49
C LYS A 274 21.20 2.49 -23.82
N GLU A 275 21.32 2.50 -22.50
CA GLU A 275 21.55 1.30 -21.69
C GLU A 275 20.38 0.31 -21.82
N LYS A 276 19.14 0.80 -21.68
CA LYS A 276 17.93 -0.02 -21.85
C LYS A 276 17.69 -0.43 -23.32
N TYR A 277 17.93 0.48 -24.25
CA TYR A 277 17.66 0.33 -25.68
C TYR A 277 18.92 0.63 -26.51
N PRO A 278 19.83 -0.36 -26.69
CA PRO A 278 21.08 -0.16 -27.44
C PRO A 278 20.90 0.32 -28.88
N ASP A 279 19.75 0.05 -29.50
CA ASP A 279 19.40 0.45 -30.87
C ASP A 279 18.58 1.75 -30.95
N ILE A 280 18.42 2.50 -29.84
CA ILE A 280 17.75 3.80 -29.86
C ILE A 280 18.51 4.79 -30.78
N LYS A 281 17.74 5.47 -31.61
CA LYS A 281 18.11 6.59 -32.48
C LYS A 281 17.45 7.83 -31.89
N LEU A 282 18.24 8.64 -31.21
CA LEU A 282 17.82 9.85 -30.51
C LEU A 282 18.94 10.89 -30.62
N ASP A 283 18.64 12.11 -31.08
CA ASP A 283 19.62 13.20 -31.01
C ASP A 283 19.71 13.76 -29.57
N LYS A 284 20.91 13.65 -28.97
CA LYS A 284 21.23 14.20 -27.65
C LYS A 284 20.94 15.69 -27.53
N ASN A 285 21.00 16.44 -28.62
CA ASN A 285 20.77 17.89 -28.63
C ASN A 285 19.29 18.27 -28.80
N ASN A 286 18.44 17.31 -29.21
CA ASN A 286 17.03 17.54 -29.51
C ASN A 286 16.10 16.53 -28.80
N ILE A 287 16.47 16.07 -27.60
CA ILE A 287 15.71 15.06 -26.84
C ILE A 287 14.22 15.40 -26.72
N LEU A 288 13.88 16.63 -26.33
CA LEU A 288 12.48 17.04 -26.17
C LEU A 288 11.73 17.13 -27.50
N GLY A 289 12.41 17.54 -28.59
CA GLY A 289 11.81 17.58 -29.92
C GLY A 289 11.58 16.19 -30.52
N GLU A 290 12.32 15.18 -30.06
CA GLU A 290 12.14 13.77 -30.43
C GLU A 290 11.34 12.97 -29.40
N THR A 291 10.78 13.63 -28.38
CA THR A 291 9.92 13.01 -27.36
C THR A 291 8.48 13.48 -27.55
N THR A 292 7.53 12.54 -27.63
CA THR A 292 6.12 12.87 -27.81
C THR A 292 5.25 11.90 -27.02
N ILE A 293 4.35 12.42 -26.19
CA ILE A 293 3.31 11.61 -25.54
C ILE A 293 2.25 11.27 -26.58
N LEU A 294 1.97 9.98 -26.74
CA LEU A 294 1.05 9.49 -27.78
C LEU A 294 -0.36 9.27 -27.24
N GLU A 295 -0.48 8.76 -26.01
CA GLU A 295 -1.76 8.41 -25.40
C GLU A 295 -1.68 8.58 -23.88
N TYR A 296 -2.79 9.02 -23.30
CA TYR A 296 -3.02 9.05 -21.85
C TYR A 296 -4.04 7.99 -21.47
N THR A 297 -3.91 7.45 -20.26
CA THR A 297 -4.93 6.58 -19.67
C THR A 297 -6.16 7.39 -19.30
N GLU A 298 -7.26 6.71 -18.96
CA GLU A 298 -8.44 7.37 -18.39
C GLU A 298 -8.13 8.14 -17.09
N GLY A 299 -7.17 7.66 -16.28
CA GLY A 299 -6.69 8.31 -15.07
C GLY A 299 -5.74 9.49 -15.31
N GLY A 300 -5.39 9.78 -16.57
CA GLY A 300 -4.55 10.91 -16.96
C GLY A 300 -3.05 10.65 -16.88
N ARG A 301 -2.60 9.41 -16.61
CA ARG A 301 -1.19 9.04 -16.71
C ARG A 301 -0.78 8.83 -18.15
N VAL A 302 0.51 8.99 -18.45
CA VAL A 302 1.08 8.66 -19.75
C VAL A 302 0.95 7.15 -19.97
N LYS A 303 0.16 6.75 -20.96
CA LYS A 303 -0.01 5.35 -21.33
C LYS A 303 1.10 4.92 -22.27
N ARG A 304 1.30 5.68 -23.35
CA ARG A 304 2.37 5.44 -24.33
C ARG A 304 3.03 6.75 -24.76
N MET A 305 4.32 6.69 -24.99
CA MET A 305 5.12 7.79 -25.51
C MET A 305 6.14 7.29 -26.51
N LYS A 306 6.56 8.17 -27.42
CA LYS A 306 7.62 7.95 -28.37
C LYS A 306 8.85 8.76 -27.98
N ILE A 307 10.02 8.14 -27.99
CA ILE A 307 11.33 8.79 -27.81
C ILE A 307 12.25 8.33 -28.94
N GLY A 308 12.55 9.22 -29.87
CA GLY A 308 13.28 8.88 -31.08
C GLY A 308 12.54 7.82 -31.91
N ASN A 309 13.17 6.65 -32.10
CA ASN A 309 12.56 5.50 -32.79
C ASN A 309 11.87 4.49 -31.85
N LYS A 310 11.82 4.72 -30.54
CA LYS A 310 11.21 3.79 -29.57
C LYS A 310 9.85 4.27 -29.13
N GLU A 311 8.89 3.35 -29.05
CA GLU A 311 7.62 3.54 -28.36
C GLU A 311 7.67 2.74 -27.06
N ILE A 312 7.37 3.40 -25.94
CA ILE A 312 7.49 2.82 -24.60
C ILE A 312 6.24 3.18 -23.78
N LYS A 313 5.99 2.41 -22.71
CA LYS A 313 4.93 2.73 -21.75
C LYS A 313 5.36 3.86 -20.82
N GLY A 314 4.43 4.67 -20.34
CA GLY A 314 4.75 5.69 -19.32
C GLY A 314 5.16 5.08 -17.97
N THR A 315 4.68 3.88 -17.64
CA THR A 315 5.14 3.13 -16.45
C THR A 315 6.60 2.69 -16.58
N GLU A 316 7.03 2.27 -17.77
CA GLU A 316 8.43 1.94 -18.04
C GLU A 316 9.32 3.19 -17.97
N PHE A 317 8.86 4.33 -18.52
CA PHE A 317 9.57 5.60 -18.39
C PHE A 317 9.70 6.04 -16.92
N ARG A 318 8.62 5.88 -16.13
CA ARG A 318 8.63 6.14 -14.69
C ARG A 318 9.73 5.33 -13.99
N GLU A 319 9.82 4.04 -14.28
CA GLU A 319 10.83 3.16 -13.69
C GLU A 319 12.26 3.58 -14.09
N LEU A 320 12.50 3.81 -15.39
CA LEU A 320 13.82 4.21 -15.91
C LEU A 320 14.37 5.47 -15.25
N PHE A 321 13.51 6.44 -14.95
CA PHE A 321 13.90 7.73 -14.38
C PHE A 321 13.54 7.87 -12.90
N SER A 322 13.17 6.77 -12.23
CA SER A 322 12.81 6.75 -10.80
C SER A 322 11.77 7.82 -10.42
N LEU A 323 10.78 8.01 -11.30
CA LEU A 323 9.74 9.02 -11.14
C LEU A 323 8.68 8.59 -10.12
N ARG A 324 8.07 9.56 -9.44
CA ARG A 324 7.03 9.29 -8.44
C ARG A 324 5.77 8.69 -9.03
N SER A 325 5.43 9.03 -10.26
CA SER A 325 4.26 8.51 -10.99
C SER A 325 4.52 8.50 -12.51
N ALA A 326 3.60 7.87 -13.25
CA ALA A 326 3.54 7.98 -14.71
C ALA A 326 2.68 9.18 -15.18
N ASN A 327 2.25 10.06 -14.27
CA ASN A 327 1.60 11.32 -14.63
C ASN A 327 2.68 12.40 -14.62
N PHE A 328 3.22 12.71 -15.79
CA PHE A 328 4.32 13.65 -15.91
C PHE A 328 4.26 14.49 -17.19
N GLU A 329 4.94 15.62 -17.12
CA GLU A 329 5.25 16.51 -18.23
C GLU A 329 6.76 16.75 -18.30
N MET A 330 7.26 17.03 -19.50
CA MET A 330 8.69 17.24 -19.74
C MET A 330 8.95 18.63 -20.31
N GLY A 331 10.05 19.23 -19.88
CA GLY A 331 10.51 20.53 -20.35
C GLY A 331 12.02 20.68 -20.21
N LYS A 332 12.49 21.90 -20.40
CA LYS A 332 13.90 22.29 -20.26
C LYS A 332 13.98 23.50 -19.34
N ASP A 333 14.95 23.53 -18.43
CA ASP A 333 15.22 24.74 -17.66
C ASP A 333 16.21 25.68 -18.35
N LYS A 334 16.47 26.82 -17.72
CA LYS A 334 17.38 27.87 -18.22
C LYS A 334 18.83 27.39 -18.40
N ASP A 335 19.24 26.36 -17.67
CA ASP A 335 20.60 25.80 -17.69
C ASP A 335 20.70 24.64 -18.70
N GLY A 336 19.61 24.35 -19.38
CA GLY A 336 19.52 23.34 -20.42
C GLY A 336 19.29 21.92 -19.91
N MET A 337 18.99 21.77 -18.62
CA MET A 337 18.65 20.49 -18.02
C MET A 337 17.25 20.04 -18.47
N ILE A 338 17.07 18.74 -18.67
CA ILE A 338 15.75 18.15 -18.88
C ILE A 338 15.02 18.15 -17.53
N VAL A 339 13.82 18.72 -17.52
CA VAL A 339 12.96 18.84 -16.34
C VAL A 339 11.78 17.91 -16.53
N ILE A 340 11.63 16.94 -15.65
CA ILE A 340 10.48 16.03 -15.62
C ILE A 340 9.66 16.38 -14.38
N THR A 341 8.47 16.92 -14.59
CA THR A 341 7.55 17.29 -13.53
C THR A 341 6.50 16.19 -13.41
N THR A 342 6.38 15.60 -12.22
CA THR A 342 5.48 14.49 -11.92
C THR A 342 4.38 14.93 -10.97
N TYR A 343 3.19 14.37 -11.16
CA TYR A 343 2.00 14.62 -10.36
C TYR A 343 1.53 13.32 -9.69
N GLY A 344 1.28 13.35 -8.38
CA GLY A 344 1.01 12.17 -7.58
C GLY A 344 2.24 11.33 -7.25
N ASN A 345 2.03 10.29 -6.44
CA ASN A 345 3.05 9.39 -5.93
C ASN A 345 2.49 7.98 -5.75
N GLY A 346 3.04 7.02 -6.48
CA GLY A 346 2.60 5.63 -6.47
C GLY A 346 1.98 5.18 -7.80
N HIS A 347 1.49 3.94 -7.82
CA HIS A 347 0.99 3.30 -9.04
C HIS A 347 -0.36 3.86 -9.52
N GLY A 348 -1.19 4.42 -8.62
CA GLY A 348 -2.43 5.11 -9.00
C GLY A 348 -3.70 4.26 -8.98
N VAL A 349 -3.60 2.96 -8.75
CA VAL A 349 -4.74 2.03 -8.77
C VAL A 349 -5.35 1.91 -7.37
N GLY A 350 -6.67 1.77 -7.29
CA GLY A 350 -7.39 1.58 -6.03
C GLY A 350 -7.37 2.83 -5.15
N MET A 351 -7.21 2.65 -3.83
CA MET A 351 -7.39 3.76 -2.89
C MET A 351 -6.19 4.71 -2.86
N SER A 352 -6.45 6.01 -3.07
CA SER A 352 -5.49 7.05 -2.71
C SER A 352 -5.56 7.34 -1.21
N GLN A 353 -4.41 7.34 -0.53
CA GLN A 353 -4.31 7.68 0.89
C GLN A 353 -4.62 9.17 1.15
N TRP A 354 -4.09 10.07 0.32
CA TRP A 354 -4.38 11.50 0.44
C TRP A 354 -5.83 11.81 0.08
N GLY A 355 -6.39 11.14 -0.93
CA GLY A 355 -7.78 11.27 -1.30
C GLY A 355 -8.73 10.71 -0.23
N ALA A 356 -8.40 9.56 0.38
CA ALA A 356 -9.13 9.02 1.53
C ALA A 356 -9.15 9.99 2.72
N ASN A 357 -8.02 10.64 3.01
CA ASN A 357 -7.93 11.67 4.05
C ASN A 357 -8.79 12.89 3.72
N ASN A 358 -8.82 13.32 2.46
CA ASN A 358 -9.69 14.41 2.04
C ASN A 358 -11.18 14.05 2.21
N LEU A 359 -11.60 12.87 1.74
CA LEU A 359 -12.97 12.39 1.93
C LEU A 359 -13.36 12.32 3.42
N ALA A 360 -12.48 11.76 4.26
CA ALA A 360 -12.70 11.69 5.70
C ALA A 360 -12.83 13.07 6.35
N LYS A 361 -11.99 14.04 5.97
CA LYS A 361 -12.09 15.44 6.44
C LYS A 361 -13.39 16.11 6.01
N ASN A 362 -13.97 15.69 4.90
CA ASN A 362 -15.27 16.13 4.41
C ASN A 362 -16.44 15.28 4.96
N GLY A 363 -16.21 14.50 6.01
CA GLY A 363 -17.26 13.81 6.76
C GLY A 363 -17.65 12.42 6.23
N LYS A 364 -16.92 11.87 5.25
CA LYS A 364 -17.14 10.51 4.78
C LYS A 364 -16.68 9.47 5.82
N SER A 365 -17.48 8.43 6.02
CA SER A 365 -17.07 7.29 6.84
C SER A 365 -16.06 6.40 6.10
N TRP A 366 -15.36 5.53 6.83
CA TRP A 366 -14.43 4.58 6.21
C TRP A 366 -15.13 3.65 5.21
N GLU A 367 -16.39 3.26 5.46
CA GLU A 367 -17.19 2.45 4.54
C GLU A 367 -17.46 3.17 3.21
N GLU A 368 -17.80 4.45 3.28
CA GLU A 368 -18.00 5.29 2.09
C GLU A 368 -16.69 5.45 1.31
N ILE A 369 -15.56 5.61 2.02
CA ILE A 369 -14.23 5.75 1.41
C ILE A 369 -13.84 4.48 0.65
N VAL A 370 -13.93 3.30 1.28
CA VAL A 370 -13.53 2.05 0.60
C VAL A 370 -14.47 1.74 -0.57
N LYS A 371 -15.77 2.01 -0.45
CA LYS A 371 -16.74 1.83 -1.56
C LYS A 371 -16.54 2.83 -2.70
N TYR A 372 -15.97 4.00 -2.41
CA TYR A 372 -15.64 4.99 -3.43
C TYR A 372 -14.47 4.53 -4.30
N TYR A 373 -13.40 4.02 -3.69
CA TYR A 373 -12.20 3.59 -4.42
C TYR A 373 -12.27 2.16 -4.95
N TYR A 374 -13.09 1.30 -4.35
CA TYR A 374 -13.26 -0.10 -4.75
C TYR A 374 -14.70 -0.31 -5.24
N THR A 375 -14.89 -0.19 -6.56
CA THR A 375 -16.24 -0.17 -7.16
C THR A 375 -16.96 -1.51 -6.96
N GLY A 376 -18.19 -1.44 -6.44
CA GLY A 376 -19.02 -2.64 -6.23
C GLY A 376 -18.54 -3.56 -5.09
N ILE A 377 -17.65 -3.09 -4.22
CA ILE A 377 -17.17 -3.87 -3.09
C ILE A 377 -18.23 -4.05 -2.00
N GLU A 378 -18.24 -5.22 -1.39
CA GLU A 378 -19.00 -5.56 -0.20
C GLU A 378 -18.08 -5.60 1.02
N ILE A 379 -18.66 -5.37 2.20
CA ILE A 379 -17.95 -5.43 3.48
C ILE A 379 -18.19 -6.81 4.09
N GLY A 380 -17.11 -7.56 4.28
CA GLY A 380 -17.12 -8.86 4.93
C GLY A 380 -16.47 -8.83 6.31
N THR A 381 -16.56 -9.95 7.02
CA THR A 381 -15.88 -10.15 8.30
C THR A 381 -15.22 -11.51 8.34
N VAL A 382 -13.98 -11.56 8.81
CA VAL A 382 -13.27 -12.78 9.14
C VAL A 382 -13.32 -12.98 10.65
N LYS A 383 -13.67 -14.19 11.06
CA LYS A 383 -13.59 -14.61 12.46
C LYS A 383 -12.32 -15.47 12.63
N PRO A 384 -11.71 -15.44 13.83
CA PRO A 384 -10.59 -16.30 14.20
C PRO A 384 -10.88 -17.79 13.98
#